data_AF-A0A060BSB7-F1
#
_entry.id   AF-A0A060BSB7-F1
#
_cell.length_a   1.000
_cell.length_b   1.000
_cell.length_c   1.000
_cell.angle_alpha   90.00
_cell.angle_beta   90.00
_cell.angle_gamma   90.00
#
_symmetry.space_group_name_H-M   'P 1'
#
loop_
_entity.id
_entity.type
_entity.pdbx_description
1 polymer ?
#
loop_
_entity_poly.entity_id
_entity_poly.type
_entity_poly.pdbx_seq_one_letter_code
_entity_poly.pdbx_strand_id
1 'polypeptide(L)'
;DRFDVATAKYDATCWNGEYYINVYDAPGATPEIYEQGNCWGPGCHVDQLFGQWWANVLGLGYVLPEDHVRQALLAIHRHCWRNDLSAHAHTQRVFAEGHEKGLLTCVWPEGGRPAHPVYYCDEVWTGLEYHVAACLIQEGALQKGCKSFAGAGIAIPATSETLGEIEC
;
A
#
# COMPACT_ATOMS: atom_id res chain seq x y z
N ASP A 1 -27.61 1.40 -9.02
CA ASP A 1 -27.55 1.69 -7.57
C ASP A 1 -26.44 2.73 -7.31
N ARG A 2 -26.37 3.40 -6.14
CA ARG A 2 -25.25 4.30 -5.79
C ARG A 2 -23.92 3.55 -5.78
N PHE A 3 -23.94 2.30 -5.31
CA PHE A 3 -22.80 1.40 -5.31
C PHE A 3 -22.25 1.17 -6.72
N ASP A 4 -23.08 0.73 -7.66
CA ASP A 4 -22.67 0.45 -9.05
C ASP A 4 -22.03 1.66 -9.74
N VAL A 5 -22.61 2.86 -9.53
CA VAL A 5 -22.08 4.09 -10.11
C VAL A 5 -20.73 4.47 -9.48
N ALA A 6 -20.60 4.30 -8.16
CA ALA A 6 -19.38 4.62 -7.44
C ALA A 6 -18.24 3.66 -7.80
N THR A 7 -18.48 2.34 -7.82
CA THR A 7 -17.46 1.35 -8.19
C THR A 7 -16.99 1.55 -9.63
N ALA A 8 -17.90 1.71 -10.59
CA ALA A 8 -17.54 1.92 -11.99
C ALA A 8 -16.74 3.22 -12.21
N LYS A 9 -17.11 4.31 -11.51
CA LYS A 9 -16.37 5.57 -11.59
C LYS A 9 -15.00 5.46 -10.91
N TYR A 10 -14.92 4.84 -9.75
CA TYR A 10 -13.66 4.66 -9.03
C TYR A 10 -12.68 3.84 -9.87
N ASP A 11 -13.13 2.70 -10.42
CA ASP A 11 -12.34 1.85 -11.30
C ASP A 11 -11.84 2.62 -12.53
N ALA A 12 -12.75 3.26 -13.28
CA ALA A 12 -12.40 4.02 -14.47
C ALA A 12 -11.46 5.22 -14.21
N THR A 13 -11.47 5.78 -13.00
CA THR A 13 -10.68 6.97 -12.66
C THR A 13 -9.31 6.59 -12.08
N CYS A 14 -9.27 5.60 -11.19
CA CYS A 14 -8.11 5.29 -10.38
C CYS A 14 -7.28 4.13 -10.93
N TRP A 15 -7.84 3.26 -11.79
CA TRP A 15 -7.09 2.14 -12.37
C TRP A 15 -6.10 2.63 -13.44
N ASN A 16 -4.81 2.37 -13.26
CA ASN A 16 -3.78 2.77 -14.23
C ASN A 16 -3.39 1.65 -15.23
N GLY A 17 -3.98 0.46 -15.10
CA GLY A 17 -3.62 -0.72 -15.88
C GLY A 17 -2.79 -1.77 -15.13
N GLU A 18 -2.24 -1.44 -13.95
CA GLU A 18 -1.53 -2.39 -13.06
C GLU A 18 -1.99 -2.30 -11.60
N TYR A 19 -2.27 -1.09 -11.10
CA TYR A 19 -2.71 -0.81 -9.74
C TYR A 19 -3.60 0.44 -9.67
N TYR A 20 -4.22 0.69 -8.53
CA TYR A 20 -5.03 1.89 -8.29
C TYR A 20 -4.17 3.04 -7.76
N ILE A 21 -4.27 4.20 -8.42
CA ILE A 21 -3.57 5.43 -8.04
C ILE A 21 -4.48 6.35 -7.22
N ASN A 22 -3.88 7.30 -6.51
CA ASN A 22 -4.64 8.34 -5.84
C ASN A 22 -4.92 9.50 -6.79
N VAL A 23 -6.15 9.56 -7.33
CA VAL A 23 -6.62 10.72 -8.09
C VAL A 23 -7.15 11.76 -7.11
N TYR A 24 -6.43 12.88 -7.01
CA TYR A 24 -6.78 13.97 -6.13
C TYR A 24 -7.89 14.84 -6.73
N ASP A 25 -9.12 14.64 -6.27
CA ASP A 25 -10.30 15.41 -6.71
C ASP A 25 -10.51 16.65 -5.82
N ALA A 26 -9.69 17.68 -6.03
CA ALA A 26 -9.79 18.97 -5.35
C ALA A 26 -9.84 20.12 -6.36
N PRO A 27 -11.01 20.37 -6.98
CA PRO A 27 -11.16 21.45 -7.95
C PRO A 27 -10.85 22.81 -7.29
N GLY A 28 -9.77 23.45 -7.74
CA GLY A 28 -9.27 24.73 -7.22
C GLY A 28 -8.01 24.65 -6.35
N ALA A 29 -7.52 23.44 -6.03
CA ALA A 29 -6.22 23.28 -5.40
C ALA A 29 -5.11 23.71 -6.38
N THR A 30 -4.17 24.54 -5.90
CA THR A 30 -2.97 24.87 -6.66
C THR A 30 -1.98 23.70 -6.62
N PRO A 31 -1.01 23.64 -7.54
CA PRO A 31 0.08 22.67 -7.45
C PRO A 31 0.78 22.69 -6.09
N GLU A 32 0.92 23.86 -5.44
CA GLU A 32 1.49 23.90 -4.08
C GLU A 32 0.64 23.13 -3.06
N ILE A 33 -0.69 23.11 -3.17
CA ILE A 33 -1.58 22.36 -2.26
C ILE A 33 -1.48 20.86 -2.51
N TYR A 34 -1.35 20.45 -3.78
CA TYR A 34 -1.10 19.06 -4.15
C TYR A 34 0.24 18.57 -3.56
N GLU A 35 1.25 19.43 -3.59
CA GLU A 35 2.61 19.21 -3.09
C GLU A 35 2.78 19.56 -1.61
N GLN A 36 1.76 19.39 -0.77
CA GLN A 36 1.81 19.68 0.68
C GLN A 36 1.66 18.43 1.55
N GLY A 37 2.20 17.29 1.12
CA GLY A 37 2.22 16.06 1.93
C GLY A 37 0.85 15.39 2.11
N ASN A 38 -0.11 15.70 1.25
CA ASN A 38 -1.49 15.20 1.36
C ASN A 38 -1.90 14.26 0.22
N CYS A 39 -0.99 13.94 -0.71
CA CYS A 39 -1.32 13.17 -1.90
C CYS A 39 -0.24 12.14 -2.25
N TRP A 40 -0.68 10.94 -2.65
CA TRP A 40 0.19 9.88 -3.18
C TRP A 40 0.46 10.03 -4.68
N GLY A 41 -0.40 10.76 -5.38
CA GLY A 41 -0.37 10.88 -6.83
C GLY A 41 -0.41 9.52 -7.54
N PRO A 42 0.41 9.30 -8.58
CA PRO A 42 0.47 8.03 -9.32
C PRO A 42 1.22 6.91 -8.59
N GLY A 43 1.52 7.09 -7.30
CA GLY A 43 2.24 6.12 -6.48
C GLY A 43 1.45 4.83 -6.27
N CYS A 44 2.16 3.72 -6.23
CA CYS A 44 1.67 2.43 -5.78
C CYS A 44 1.62 2.45 -4.24
N HIS A 45 0.47 2.83 -3.69
CA HIS A 45 0.22 2.85 -2.25
C HIS A 45 -0.16 1.44 -1.76
N VAL A 46 0.44 0.99 -0.67
CA VAL A 46 0.23 -0.35 -0.12
C VAL A 46 -1.23 -0.57 0.30
N ASP A 47 -1.91 0.47 0.78
CA ASP A 47 -3.26 0.37 1.34
C ASP A 47 -4.40 0.66 0.34
N GLN A 48 -4.10 0.73 -0.95
CA GLN A 48 -5.07 1.07 -2.01
C GLN A 48 -6.28 0.13 -2.11
N LEU A 49 -6.23 -1.06 -1.50
CA LEU A 49 -7.30 -2.08 -1.49
C LEU A 49 -7.89 -2.35 -0.10
N PHE A 50 -7.70 -1.46 0.88
CA PHE A 50 -8.21 -1.64 2.23
C PHE A 50 -9.73 -1.91 2.29
N GLY A 51 -10.51 -1.20 1.47
CA GLY A 51 -11.96 -1.44 1.36
C GLY A 51 -12.30 -2.83 0.82
N GLN A 52 -11.51 -3.36 -0.11
CA GLN A 52 -11.70 -4.72 -0.65
C GLN A 52 -11.34 -5.78 0.40
N TRP A 53 -10.33 -5.54 1.24
CA TRP A 53 -10.02 -6.42 2.36
C TRP A 53 -11.20 -6.54 3.34
N TRP A 54 -11.80 -5.42 3.73
CA TRP A 54 -13.01 -5.42 4.57
C TRP A 54 -14.18 -6.13 3.90
N ALA A 55 -14.39 -5.92 2.60
CA ALA A 55 -15.44 -6.62 1.86
C ALA A 55 -15.24 -8.15 1.89
N ASN A 56 -13.99 -8.62 1.77
CA ASN A 56 -13.66 -10.04 1.90
C ASN A 56 -13.94 -10.56 3.33
N VAL A 57 -13.51 -9.84 4.37
CA VAL A 57 -13.74 -10.22 5.78
C VAL A 57 -15.23 -10.31 6.11
N LEU A 58 -16.04 -9.40 5.56
CA LEU A 58 -17.49 -9.34 5.79
C LEU A 58 -18.31 -10.26 4.87
N GLY A 59 -17.68 -10.97 3.93
CA GLY A 59 -18.36 -11.83 2.97
C GLY A 59 -19.21 -11.08 1.94
N LEU A 60 -18.85 -9.83 1.64
CA LEU A 60 -19.56 -8.97 0.67
C LEU A 60 -19.11 -9.21 -0.78
N GLY A 61 -18.01 -9.97 -0.98
CA GLY A 61 -17.45 -10.26 -2.29
C GLY A 61 -16.62 -9.10 -2.84
N TYR A 62 -16.50 -9.04 -4.16
CA TYR A 62 -15.69 -8.04 -4.85
C TYR A 62 -16.43 -6.71 -4.98
N VAL A 63 -15.81 -5.64 -4.47
CA VAL A 63 -16.28 -4.25 -4.63
C VAL A 63 -15.64 -3.56 -5.83
N LEU A 64 -14.58 -4.16 -6.38
CA LEU A 64 -13.86 -3.76 -7.60
C LEU A 64 -13.70 -5.00 -8.50
N PRO A 65 -13.36 -4.86 -9.80
CA PRO A 65 -13.15 -6.01 -10.68
C PRO A 65 -12.10 -6.99 -10.10
N GLU A 66 -12.44 -8.28 -10.04
CA GLU A 66 -11.59 -9.32 -9.44
C GLU A 66 -10.17 -9.33 -10.04
N ASP A 67 -10.06 -9.27 -11.37
CA ASP A 67 -8.76 -9.27 -12.04
C ASP A 67 -7.90 -8.05 -11.64
N HIS A 68 -8.52 -6.87 -11.48
CA HIS A 68 -7.81 -5.66 -11.05
C HIS A 68 -7.35 -5.78 -9.59
N VAL A 69 -8.18 -6.33 -8.70
CA VAL A 69 -7.80 -6.58 -7.29
C VAL A 69 -6.56 -7.47 -7.22
N ARG A 70 -6.57 -8.58 -7.97
CA ARG A 70 -5.46 -9.53 -8.00
C ARG A 70 -4.20 -8.90 -8.59
N GLN A 71 -4.32 -8.16 -9.69
CA GLN A 71 -3.20 -7.46 -10.31
C GLN A 71 -2.60 -6.39 -9.39
N ALA A 72 -3.43 -5.57 -8.75
CA ALA A 72 -2.98 -4.55 -7.80
C ALA A 72 -2.23 -5.16 -6.61
N LEU A 73 -2.72 -6.24 -6.00
CA LEU A 73 -2.01 -6.92 -4.91
C LEU A 73 -0.63 -7.44 -5.33
N LEU A 74 -0.54 -7.99 -6.54
CA LEU A 74 0.73 -8.43 -7.10
C LEU A 74 1.67 -7.25 -7.38
N ALA A 75 1.13 -6.12 -7.83
CA ALA A 75 1.87 -4.87 -8.07
C ALA A 75 2.40 -4.28 -6.76
N ILE A 76 1.58 -4.21 -5.72
CA ILE A 76 1.99 -3.76 -4.38
C ILE A 76 3.16 -4.61 -3.88
N HIS A 77 3.04 -5.94 -3.89
CA HIS A 77 4.14 -6.79 -3.48
C HIS A 77 5.36 -6.64 -4.41
N ARG A 78 5.18 -6.44 -5.71
CA ARG A 78 6.30 -6.28 -6.66
C ARG A 78 7.10 -5.01 -6.39
N HIS A 79 6.39 -3.89 -6.22
CA HIS A 79 6.97 -2.55 -6.21
C HIS A 79 7.36 -2.10 -4.79
N CYS A 80 6.53 -2.40 -3.79
CA CYS A 80 6.73 -1.91 -2.42
C CYS A 80 7.64 -2.80 -1.58
N TRP A 81 7.79 -4.09 -1.93
CA TRP A 81 8.57 -5.04 -1.13
C TRP A 81 10.07 -4.78 -1.19
N ARG A 82 10.73 -4.83 -0.04
CA ARG A 82 12.18 -4.79 0.10
C ARG A 82 12.64 -6.04 0.84
N ASN A 83 13.65 -6.72 0.29
CA ASN A 83 14.26 -7.89 0.95
C ASN A 83 15.38 -7.52 1.92
N ASP A 84 15.79 -6.25 1.91
CA ASP A 84 16.84 -5.66 2.73
C ASP A 84 16.63 -4.14 2.69
N LEU A 85 16.72 -3.48 3.85
CA LEU A 85 16.50 -2.05 4.05
C LEU A 85 17.82 -1.29 4.32
N SER A 86 18.98 -1.92 4.22
CA SER A 86 20.27 -1.31 4.59
C SER A 86 20.66 -0.12 3.72
N ALA A 87 20.12 -0.07 2.50
CA ALA A 87 20.28 1.03 1.55
C ALA A 87 19.07 1.98 1.51
N HIS A 88 18.03 1.72 2.32
CA HIS A 88 16.83 2.56 2.37
C HIS A 88 17.03 3.71 3.34
N ALA A 89 16.90 4.94 2.84
CA ALA A 89 16.98 6.12 3.67
C ALA A 89 15.62 6.39 4.32
N HIS A 90 15.58 6.36 5.64
CA HIS A 90 14.39 6.73 6.39
C HIS A 90 14.36 8.25 6.60
N THR A 91 13.27 8.89 6.19
CA THR A 91 13.08 10.34 6.36
C THR A 91 12.28 10.68 7.62
N GLN A 92 11.55 9.72 8.16
CA GLN A 92 10.66 9.86 9.32
C GLN A 92 10.90 8.74 10.34
N ARG A 93 9.84 8.12 10.87
CA ARG A 93 9.96 7.06 11.89
C ARG A 93 10.51 5.78 11.25
N VAL A 94 11.22 5.01 12.07
CA VAL A 94 11.88 3.77 11.65
C VAL A 94 11.26 2.62 12.42
N PHE A 95 10.51 1.77 11.70
CA PHE A 95 9.90 0.55 12.26
C PHE A 95 10.52 -0.73 11.72
N ALA A 96 11.34 -0.63 10.67
CA ALA A 96 12.17 -1.69 10.11
C ALA A 96 13.41 -1.04 9.48
N GLU A 97 14.60 -1.60 9.67
CA GLU A 97 15.86 -1.08 9.13
C GLU A 97 16.92 -2.17 8.86
N GLY A 98 18.05 -1.79 8.28
CA GLY A 98 19.19 -2.70 8.10
C GLY A 98 18.83 -3.94 7.28
N HIS A 99 19.04 -5.14 7.82
CA HIS A 99 18.77 -6.39 7.11
C HIS A 99 17.31 -6.85 7.20
N GLU A 100 16.44 -6.03 7.79
CA GLU A 100 15.01 -6.31 7.85
C GLU A 100 14.35 -6.18 6.47
N LYS A 101 13.18 -6.80 6.36
CA LYS A 101 12.37 -6.84 5.14
C LYS A 101 11.10 -6.07 5.42
N GLY A 102 10.54 -5.46 4.40
CA GLY A 102 9.25 -4.82 4.57
C GLY A 102 8.59 -4.32 3.30
N LEU A 103 7.32 -3.93 3.42
CA LEU A 103 6.63 -3.13 2.41
C LEU A 103 6.76 -1.64 2.74
N LEU A 104 7.39 -0.88 1.83
CA LEU A 104 7.36 0.57 1.90
C LEU A 104 5.93 1.08 1.63
N THR A 105 5.43 2.03 2.42
CA THR A 105 4.05 2.52 2.32
C THR A 105 3.66 2.96 0.92
N CYS A 106 4.53 3.65 0.19
CA CYS A 106 4.26 4.05 -1.19
C CYS A 106 5.54 4.14 -2.02
N VAL A 107 5.45 3.75 -3.30
CA VAL A 107 6.54 3.87 -4.28
C VAL A 107 6.01 4.37 -5.62
N TRP A 108 6.88 4.99 -6.42
CA TRP A 108 6.50 5.57 -7.72
C TRP A 108 7.27 4.90 -8.86
N PRO A 109 6.89 3.67 -9.27
CA PRO A 109 7.66 2.89 -10.23
C PRO A 109 7.73 3.54 -11.62
N GLU A 110 6.70 4.31 -11.99
CA GLU A 110 6.62 5.06 -13.25
C GLU A 110 7.02 6.55 -13.09
N GLY A 111 7.55 6.93 -11.93
CA GLY A 111 7.79 8.33 -11.59
C GLY A 111 6.53 9.06 -11.12
N GLY A 112 6.60 10.39 -11.07
CA GLY A 112 5.51 11.23 -10.55
C GLY A 112 5.43 11.30 -9.02
N ARG A 113 6.53 10.98 -8.32
CA ARG A 113 6.67 11.25 -6.88
C ARG A 113 6.52 12.76 -6.65
N PRO A 114 5.56 13.19 -5.79
CA PRO A 114 5.45 14.60 -5.39
C PRO A 114 6.79 15.13 -4.84
N ALA A 115 7.08 16.40 -5.06
CA ALA A 115 8.20 17.12 -4.45
C ALA A 115 8.12 17.09 -2.91
N HIS A 116 6.92 17.17 -2.35
CA HIS A 116 6.68 16.91 -0.93
C HIS A 116 5.59 15.83 -0.77
N PRO A 117 5.99 14.54 -0.80
CA PRO A 117 5.06 13.44 -0.63
C PRO A 117 4.54 13.37 0.80
N VAL A 118 3.50 12.55 1.00
CA VAL A 118 3.01 12.22 2.34
C VAL A 118 4.18 11.76 3.23
N TYR A 119 4.25 12.27 4.46
CA TYR A 119 5.42 12.10 5.33
C TYR A 119 5.84 10.63 5.51
N TYR A 120 4.87 9.74 5.71
CA TYR A 120 5.12 8.33 5.99
C TYR A 120 5.25 7.46 4.72
N CYS A 121 5.48 8.07 3.54
CA CYS A 121 5.62 7.33 2.28
C CYS A 121 6.78 6.34 2.25
N ASP A 122 7.87 6.64 2.96
CA ASP A 122 9.08 5.83 3.03
C ASP A 122 9.13 4.93 4.29
N GLU A 123 8.06 4.90 5.10
CA GLU A 123 7.96 4.06 6.30
C GLU A 123 7.56 2.60 5.93
N VAL A 124 7.78 1.67 6.87
CA VAL A 124 7.31 0.28 6.82
C VAL A 124 6.38 0.06 7.99
N TRP A 125 5.14 -0.35 7.75
CA TRP A 125 4.13 -0.52 8.81
C TRP A 125 3.66 -1.97 8.85
N THR A 126 3.84 -2.63 10.00
CA THR A 126 3.49 -4.05 10.15
C THR A 126 2.00 -4.30 9.94
N GLY A 127 1.14 -3.34 10.32
CA GLY A 127 -0.30 -3.37 10.04
C GLY A 127 -0.63 -3.49 8.54
N LEU A 128 0.02 -2.67 7.70
CA LEU A 128 -0.15 -2.71 6.25
C LEU A 128 0.37 -4.03 5.64
N GLU A 129 1.45 -4.57 6.21
CA GLU A 129 2.00 -5.85 5.77
C GLU A 129 1.07 -7.02 6.07
N TYR A 130 0.42 -7.02 7.24
CA TYR A 130 -0.61 -8.02 7.56
C TYR A 130 -1.84 -7.89 6.66
N HIS A 131 -2.28 -6.66 6.38
CA HIS A 131 -3.36 -6.41 5.44
C HIS A 131 -3.04 -6.99 4.03
N VAL A 132 -1.89 -6.64 3.46
CA VAL A 132 -1.49 -7.15 2.14
C VAL A 132 -1.27 -8.65 2.14
N ALA A 133 -0.67 -9.20 3.20
CA ALA A 133 -0.50 -10.64 3.36
C ALA A 133 -1.84 -11.36 3.36
N ALA A 134 -2.82 -10.88 4.13
CA ALA A 134 -4.15 -11.45 4.21
C ALA A 134 -4.85 -11.44 2.85
N CYS A 135 -4.82 -10.31 2.15
CA CYS A 135 -5.41 -10.20 0.81
C CYS A 135 -4.72 -11.14 -0.19
N LEU A 136 -3.39 -11.18 -0.22
CA LEU A 136 -2.65 -12.10 -1.11
C LEU A 136 -3.01 -13.57 -0.84
N ILE A 137 -3.21 -13.96 0.41
CA ILE A 137 -3.62 -15.32 0.77
C ILE A 137 -5.07 -15.58 0.30
N GLN A 138 -5.99 -14.65 0.55
CA GLN A 138 -7.38 -14.75 0.09
C GLN A 138 -7.49 -14.90 -1.44
N GLU A 139 -6.62 -14.19 -2.18
CA GLU A 139 -6.54 -14.25 -3.64
C GLU A 139 -5.73 -15.45 -4.19
N GLY A 140 -5.32 -16.39 -3.32
CA GLY A 140 -4.59 -17.60 -3.72
C GLY A 140 -3.10 -17.39 -4.01
N ALA A 141 -2.54 -16.20 -3.79
CA ALA A 141 -1.12 -15.89 -3.93
C ALA A 141 -0.32 -16.27 -2.66
N LEU A 142 -0.50 -17.50 -2.17
CA LEU A 142 -0.02 -17.97 -0.87
C LEU A 142 1.47 -17.68 -0.61
N GLN A 143 2.37 -17.96 -1.56
CA GLN A 143 3.80 -17.73 -1.35
C GLN A 143 4.15 -16.25 -1.13
N LYS A 144 3.49 -15.33 -1.84
CA LYS A 144 3.68 -13.89 -1.66
C LYS A 144 3.07 -13.43 -0.34
N GLY A 145 1.88 -13.93 -0.02
CA GLY A 145 1.23 -13.66 1.26
C GLY A 145 2.07 -14.10 2.46
N CYS A 146 2.60 -15.33 2.44
CA CYS A 146 3.50 -15.82 3.49
C CYS A 146 4.80 -15.01 3.56
N LYS A 147 5.30 -14.50 2.43
CA LYS A 147 6.50 -13.66 2.41
C LYS A 147 6.24 -12.31 3.08
N SER A 148 5.14 -11.64 2.75
CA SER A 148 4.71 -10.40 3.42
C SER A 148 4.48 -10.62 4.91
N PHE A 149 3.81 -11.72 5.28
CA PHE A 149 3.58 -12.09 6.67
C PHE A 149 4.89 -12.34 7.45
N ALA A 150 5.88 -12.97 6.82
CA ALA A 150 7.19 -13.18 7.44
C ALA A 150 8.01 -11.89 7.56
N GLY A 151 7.80 -10.92 6.65
CA GLY A 151 8.37 -9.57 6.72
C GLY A 151 7.84 -8.77 7.90
N ALA A 152 6.52 -8.82 8.12
CA ALA A 152 5.82 -8.13 9.20
C ALA A 152 6.26 -8.50 10.63
N GLY A 153 7.17 -9.47 10.79
CA GLY A 153 7.83 -9.73 12.06
C GLY A 153 7.06 -10.65 13.01
N ILE A 154 7.14 -11.97 12.78
CA ILE A 154 7.30 -12.93 13.91
C ILE A 154 8.77 -12.93 14.41
N ALA A 155 9.65 -12.15 13.79
CA ALA A 155 10.87 -11.70 14.42
C ALA A 155 10.56 -10.42 15.21
N ILE A 156 10.03 -10.56 16.42
CA ILE A 156 10.34 -9.59 17.48
C ILE A 156 11.78 -9.95 17.86
N PRO A 157 12.82 -9.20 17.46
CA PRO A 157 14.12 -9.43 18.04
C PRO A 157 13.96 -9.06 19.51
N ALA A 158 14.42 -9.91 20.42
CA ALA A 158 14.48 -9.58 21.85
C ALA A 158 15.40 -8.37 22.17
N THR A 159 15.83 -7.62 21.14
CA THR A 159 16.89 -6.62 21.16
C THR A 159 16.67 -5.41 20.23
N SER A 160 15.61 -5.33 19.40
CA SER A 160 15.34 -4.07 18.67
C SER A 160 14.33 -3.24 19.47
N GLU A 161 14.70 -2.00 19.77
CA GLU A 161 13.83 -1.02 20.44
C GLU A 161 12.75 -0.46 19.49
N THR A 162 12.67 -0.97 18.25
CA THR A 162 11.68 -0.59 17.25
C THR A 162 10.35 -1.31 17.52
N LEU A 163 9.44 -0.62 18.22
CA LEU A 163 8.05 -1.04 18.36
C LEU A 163 7.38 -0.94 16.98
N GLY A 164 6.95 -2.06 16.40
CA GLY A 164 6.10 -2.02 15.21
C GLY A 164 4.78 -1.32 15.52
N GLU A 165 4.41 -0.32 14.72
CA GLU A 165 3.10 0.33 14.81
C GLU A 165 2.03 -0.46 14.02
N ILE A 166 0.89 -0.69 14.67
CA ILE A 166 -0.36 -1.11 14.04
C ILE A 166 -1.27 0.12 14.04
N GLU A 167 -1.11 0.99 13.05
CA GLU A 167 -2.08 2.06 12.77
C GLU A 167 -2.96 1.65 11.59
N CYS A 168 -4.27 1.88 11.74
CA CYS A 168 -5.29 1.70 10.70
C CYS A 168 -5.49 3.00 9.93
#